data_AF-A0A7V2DFF2-F1
#
_entry.id   AF-A0A7V2DFF2-F1
#
_cell.length_a   1.000
_cell.length_b   1.000
_cell.length_c   1.000
_cell.angle_alpha   90.00
_cell.angle_beta   90.00
_cell.angle_gamma   90.00
#
_symmetry.space_group_name_H-M   'P 1'
#
loop_
_entity.id
_entity.type
_entity.pdbx_description
1 polymer ?
#
loop_
_entity_poly.entity_id
_entity_poly.type
_entity_poly.pdbx_seq_one_letter_code
_entity_poly.pdbx_strand_id
1 'polypeptide(L)'
;DGYAALAKAVTEFTPEQIINEIKDSGLRGRGGGGFPTGLKWQLCYEQKKNQKYVICNADEGDPGAFMDRSILESDPHAVLEGMIIGAYAVGASEGYIYVRDEYPLAVKRINLALSQAEDYGLIGDDILGSRFNFNIKVIRGAGAFVCGEETALIASIEGRVGEPRQRPPFPIKRGLWGKPTTINNVETWANVPSIISRGGKWFASLGTEKSKGTKIFSLVGKINNTGLVEVPMGIPLGDIIFNIGGGIPNNRKFKAVQTGGPSGGCLPIELLNLPVDYERLAEAGSIMGSGGMVVMDEDTCMVDVAKYFLTFLQDESCGKCFTCCKGIQRMLELVTDITEGRGTMHKLELLEELAHTVKNTTQCGLGQTAANPVLSTLRYFRNEYIEHIIDKKCTAGVCRQLYISPCQNACPADTNAAAYIAYISAGRFEDAMMEILNTNPFPSVCGRVCDHPCQLKCRRNQIDDAVAIRSLKRFVGDYFLLNDELPKVPVADKKLSQKIGIIGGGPAGLGAAYFLVRLGYQVTVFEAHEVVG
;
A
#
# COMPACT_ATOMS: atom_id res chain seq x y z
N ASP A 1 12.84 20.23 -29.51
CA ASP A 1 14.13 20.23 -28.79
C ASP A 1 14.62 18.82 -28.37
N GLY A 2 14.13 17.72 -28.97
CA GLY A 2 14.63 16.38 -28.63
C GLY A 2 16.10 16.19 -29.03
N TYR A 3 16.88 15.46 -28.22
CA TYR A 3 18.31 15.22 -28.41
C TYR A 3 19.23 16.45 -28.36
N ALA A 4 18.70 17.64 -28.03
CA ALA A 4 19.50 18.83 -27.83
C ALA A 4 20.41 18.72 -26.59
N ALA A 5 19.98 18.01 -25.55
CA ALA A 5 20.81 17.78 -24.37
C ALA A 5 21.95 16.80 -24.70
N LEU A 6 21.68 15.78 -25.52
CA LEU A 6 22.72 14.88 -26.03
C LEU A 6 23.77 15.65 -26.84
N ALA A 7 23.33 16.49 -27.79
CA ALA A 7 24.25 17.29 -28.60
C ALA A 7 25.16 18.14 -27.71
N LYS A 8 24.57 18.86 -26.75
CA LYS A 8 25.31 19.64 -25.75
C LYS A 8 26.27 18.78 -24.93
N ALA A 9 25.83 17.60 -24.48
CA ALA A 9 26.62 16.69 -23.66
C ALA A 9 27.90 16.23 -24.38
N VAL A 10 27.83 15.89 -25.66
CA VAL A 10 28.98 15.34 -26.41
C VAL A 10 29.89 16.41 -27.02
N THR A 11 29.41 17.64 -27.21
CA THR A 11 30.21 18.72 -27.82
C THR A 11 30.77 19.72 -26.81
N GLU A 12 30.06 19.98 -25.70
CA GLU A 12 30.43 21.03 -24.74
C GLU A 12 30.98 20.48 -23.41
N PHE A 13 30.68 19.22 -23.08
CA PHE A 13 31.05 18.64 -21.78
C PHE A 13 32.00 17.47 -21.89
N THR A 14 32.89 17.34 -20.90
CA THR A 14 33.60 16.09 -20.64
C THR A 14 32.74 15.14 -19.81
N PRO A 15 33.02 13.82 -19.83
CA PRO A 15 32.35 12.84 -18.98
C PRO A 15 32.30 13.24 -17.49
N GLU A 16 33.40 13.76 -16.94
CA GLU A 16 33.47 14.23 -15.55
C GLU A 16 32.58 15.45 -15.29
N GLN A 17 32.48 16.37 -16.25
CA GLN A 17 31.60 17.54 -16.10
C GLN A 17 30.13 17.12 -16.07
N ILE A 18 29.73 16.16 -16.91
CA ILE A 18 28.37 15.58 -16.86
C ILE A 18 28.11 14.94 -15.50
N ILE A 19 29.05 14.12 -15.00
CA ILE A 19 28.92 13.49 -13.68
C ILE A 19 28.78 14.56 -12.58
N ASN A 20 29.57 15.62 -12.63
CA ASN A 20 29.48 16.72 -11.67
C ASN A 20 28.15 17.47 -11.79
N GLU A 21 27.64 17.71 -12.99
CA GLU A 21 26.32 18.35 -13.18
C GLU A 21 25.19 17.50 -12.57
N ILE A 22 25.24 16.18 -12.74
CA ILE A 22 24.29 15.25 -12.11
C ILE A 22 24.47 15.20 -10.59
N LYS A 23 25.71 15.31 -10.07
CA LYS A 23 25.95 15.41 -8.62
C LYS A 23 25.37 16.72 -8.05
N ASP A 24 25.62 17.84 -8.72
CA ASP A 24 25.15 19.17 -8.33
C ASP A 24 23.62 19.26 -8.39
N SER A 25 22.98 18.50 -9.29
CA SER A 25 21.52 18.36 -9.32
C SER A 25 20.93 17.71 -8.06
N GLY A 26 21.72 16.91 -7.34
CA GLY A 26 21.22 16.11 -6.23
C GLY A 26 20.24 15.00 -6.65
N LEU A 27 20.23 14.60 -7.94
CA LEU A 27 19.36 13.53 -8.44
C LEU A 27 19.62 12.22 -7.68
N ARG A 28 18.55 11.70 -7.07
CA ARG A 28 18.52 10.39 -6.42
C ARG A 28 17.76 9.41 -7.29
N GLY A 29 18.18 8.14 -7.27
CA GLY A 29 17.53 7.08 -8.05
C GLY A 29 16.04 6.97 -7.73
N ARG A 30 15.22 6.98 -8.78
CA ARG A 30 13.75 7.00 -8.69
C ARG A 30 13.08 5.62 -8.53
N GLY A 31 13.84 4.54 -8.67
CA GLY A 31 13.37 3.16 -8.43
C GLY A 31 13.36 2.73 -6.95
N GLY A 32 13.01 3.61 -6.01
CA GLY A 32 12.85 3.29 -4.58
C GLY A 32 14.08 3.40 -3.68
N GLY A 33 15.26 2.94 -4.12
CA GLY A 33 16.45 2.93 -3.26
C GLY A 33 17.04 4.31 -2.94
N GLY A 34 16.74 5.34 -3.75
CA GLY A 34 17.16 6.72 -3.49
C GLY A 34 18.68 6.93 -3.42
N PHE A 35 19.50 6.07 -4.03
CA PHE A 35 20.96 6.27 -4.05
C PHE A 35 21.33 7.48 -4.93
N PRO A 36 22.31 8.34 -4.55
CA PRO A 36 22.71 9.48 -5.36
C PRO A 36 23.25 9.06 -6.73
N THR A 37 22.56 9.43 -7.81
CA THR A 37 22.86 8.98 -9.18
C THR A 37 24.24 9.46 -9.63
N GLY A 38 24.60 10.71 -9.33
CA GLY A 38 25.90 11.26 -9.71
C GLY A 38 27.08 10.53 -9.04
N LEU A 39 26.94 10.15 -7.76
CA LEU A 39 27.95 9.32 -7.08
C LEU A 39 28.01 7.92 -7.70
N LYS A 40 26.86 7.34 -8.06
CA LYS A 40 26.79 6.04 -8.72
C LYS A 40 27.58 6.03 -10.03
N TRP A 41 27.40 7.08 -10.83
CA TRP A 41 28.09 7.23 -12.11
C TRP A 41 29.58 7.50 -11.93
N GLN A 42 29.96 8.34 -10.97
CA GLN A 42 31.37 8.57 -10.62
C GLN A 42 32.10 7.26 -10.29
N LEU A 43 31.52 6.44 -9.41
CA LEU A 43 32.13 5.16 -9.01
C LEU A 43 32.27 4.19 -10.20
N CYS A 44 31.36 4.26 -11.18
CA CYS A 44 31.41 3.46 -12.41
C CYS A 44 32.46 3.99 -13.39
N TYR A 45 32.54 5.31 -13.53
CA TYR A 45 33.52 6.00 -14.35
C TYR A 45 34.95 5.67 -13.91
N GLU A 46 35.20 5.70 -12.60
CA GLU A 46 36.50 5.39 -11.99
C GLU A 46 36.97 3.94 -12.22
N GLN A 47 36.09 3.01 -12.63
CA GLN A 47 36.51 1.66 -12.99
C GLN A 47 37.25 1.67 -14.33
N LYS A 48 38.58 1.51 -14.29
CA LYS A 48 39.45 1.43 -15.47
C LYS A 48 39.32 0.06 -16.17
N LYS A 49 38.18 -0.18 -16.83
CA LYS A 49 37.89 -1.37 -17.64
C LYS A 49 37.44 -0.95 -19.03
N ASN A 50 37.87 -1.71 -20.04
CA ASN A 50 37.57 -1.43 -21.45
C ASN A 50 36.08 -1.56 -21.79
N GLN A 51 35.36 -2.42 -21.08
CA GLN A 51 33.93 -2.64 -21.29
C GLN A 51 33.16 -2.30 -20.01
N LYS A 52 32.11 -1.50 -20.16
CA LYS A 52 31.15 -1.15 -19.12
C LYS A 52 29.74 -1.21 -19.72
N TYR A 53 28.75 -1.39 -18.86
CA TYR A 53 27.35 -1.49 -19.27
C TYR A 53 26.49 -0.46 -18.54
N VAL A 54 25.48 0.06 -19.22
CA VAL A 54 24.37 0.77 -18.58
C VAL A 54 23.10 -0.06 -18.71
N ILE A 55 22.25 -0.02 -17.68
CA ILE A 55 20.97 -0.73 -17.72
C ILE A 55 19.86 0.23 -17.29
N CYS A 56 18.81 0.27 -18.11
CA CYS A 56 17.53 0.85 -17.75
C CYS A 56 16.65 -0.23 -17.15
N ASN A 57 16.38 -0.09 -15.85
CA ASN A 57 15.46 -0.94 -15.13
C ASN A 57 14.03 -0.41 -15.34
N ALA A 58 13.29 -1.09 -16.21
CA ALA A 58 11.88 -0.85 -16.52
C ALA A 58 10.97 -1.99 -16.00
N ASP A 59 11.44 -2.74 -15.00
CA ASP A 59 10.64 -3.76 -14.31
C ASP A 59 9.86 -3.13 -13.16
N GLU A 60 8.73 -2.51 -13.52
CA GLU A 60 7.80 -1.89 -12.57
C GLU A 60 6.74 -2.91 -12.14
N GLY A 61 7.03 -3.70 -11.11
CA GLY A 61 6.15 -4.76 -10.60
C GLY A 61 5.20 -4.37 -9.46
N ASP A 62 5.31 -3.15 -8.93
CA ASP A 62 4.52 -2.72 -7.76
C ASP A 62 3.02 -2.61 -8.07
N PRO A 63 2.12 -3.17 -7.22
CA PRO A 63 0.69 -2.95 -7.35
C PRO A 63 0.35 -1.46 -7.28
N GLY A 64 -0.31 -0.95 -8.33
CA GLY A 64 -0.74 0.45 -8.40
C GLY A 64 0.34 1.43 -8.90
N ALA A 65 1.54 0.97 -9.27
CA ALA A 65 2.54 1.80 -9.95
C ALA A 65 2.48 1.58 -11.47
N PHE A 66 2.47 2.68 -12.24
CA PHE A 66 2.51 2.66 -13.70
C PHE A 66 3.21 3.91 -14.28
N MET A 67 4.13 4.50 -13.52
CA MET A 67 4.85 5.73 -13.88
C MET A 67 5.87 5.44 -14.97
N ASP A 68 6.68 4.40 -14.77
CA ASP A 68 7.71 4.00 -15.71
C ASP A 68 7.08 3.51 -17.02
N ARG A 69 5.98 2.76 -16.90
CA ARG A 69 5.14 2.38 -18.04
C ARG A 69 4.72 3.60 -18.85
N SER A 70 4.17 4.61 -18.20
CA SER A 70 3.66 5.81 -18.88
C SER A 70 4.76 6.59 -19.59
N ILE A 71 5.96 6.66 -19.01
CA ILE A 71 7.12 7.29 -19.68
C ILE A 71 7.51 6.48 -20.92
N LEU A 72 7.70 5.16 -20.79
CA LEU A 72 8.11 4.32 -21.92
C LEU A 72 7.07 4.26 -23.04
N GLU A 73 5.79 4.30 -22.68
CA GLU A 73 4.73 4.38 -23.66
C GLU A 73 4.68 5.78 -24.28
N SER A 74 4.74 6.87 -23.51
CA SER A 74 4.45 8.21 -24.05
C SER A 74 5.66 8.93 -24.65
N ASP A 75 6.80 8.88 -23.98
CA ASP A 75 8.05 9.54 -24.38
C ASP A 75 9.27 8.63 -24.18
N PRO A 76 9.40 7.57 -25.00
CA PRO A 76 10.57 6.69 -24.96
C PRO A 76 11.88 7.41 -25.31
N HIS A 77 11.84 8.49 -26.10
CA HIS A 77 13.04 9.21 -26.53
C HIS A 77 13.74 9.94 -25.38
N ALA A 78 13.00 10.49 -24.41
CA ALA A 78 13.61 11.06 -23.21
C ALA A 78 14.44 10.04 -22.41
N VAL A 79 13.98 8.78 -22.36
CA VAL A 79 14.71 7.69 -21.70
C VAL A 79 15.96 7.32 -22.50
N LEU A 80 15.84 7.19 -23.82
CA LEU A 80 16.97 6.88 -24.71
C LEU A 80 18.03 7.98 -24.65
N GLU A 81 17.64 9.25 -24.75
CA GLU A 81 18.55 10.40 -24.64
C GLU A 81 19.30 10.38 -23.31
N GLY A 82 18.59 10.16 -22.20
CA GLY A 82 19.21 10.03 -20.88
C GLY A 82 20.19 8.87 -20.77
N MET A 83 19.87 7.72 -21.36
CA MET A 83 20.76 6.55 -21.39
C MET A 83 22.03 6.82 -22.20
N ILE A 84 21.93 7.47 -23.36
CA ILE A 84 23.09 7.80 -24.21
C ILE A 84 24.01 8.76 -23.47
N ILE A 85 23.46 9.83 -22.87
CA ILE A 85 24.23 10.79 -22.06
C ILE A 85 24.94 10.08 -20.89
N GLY A 86 24.23 9.22 -20.16
CA GLY A 86 24.83 8.48 -19.06
C GLY A 86 25.89 7.49 -19.51
N ALA A 87 25.69 6.82 -20.64
CA ALA A 87 26.67 5.92 -21.23
C ALA A 87 27.96 6.65 -21.63
N TYR A 88 27.83 7.83 -22.25
CA TYR A 88 28.95 8.72 -22.54
C TYR A 88 29.69 9.12 -21.26
N ALA A 89 28.94 9.54 -20.23
CA ALA A 89 29.51 9.96 -18.95
C ALA A 89 30.28 8.85 -18.21
N VAL A 90 29.81 7.60 -18.25
CA VAL A 90 30.51 6.49 -17.58
C VAL A 90 31.53 5.76 -18.46
N GLY A 91 31.50 6.01 -19.78
CA GLY A 91 32.31 5.31 -20.77
C GLY A 91 31.81 3.89 -21.05
N ALA A 92 30.51 3.71 -21.20
CA ALA A 92 29.90 2.43 -21.59
C ALA A 92 29.59 2.41 -23.09
N SER A 93 29.84 1.28 -23.73
CA SER A 93 29.57 1.06 -25.17
C SER A 93 28.30 0.25 -25.43
N GLU A 94 27.74 -0.38 -24.41
CA GLU A 94 26.52 -1.19 -24.52
C GLU A 94 25.53 -0.89 -23.39
N GLY A 95 24.26 -0.81 -23.78
CA GLY A 95 23.11 -0.55 -22.93
C GLY A 95 22.08 -1.67 -23.03
N TYR A 96 21.36 -1.91 -21.93
CA TYR A 96 20.23 -2.84 -21.90
C TYR A 96 19.01 -2.16 -21.30
N ILE A 97 17.85 -2.34 -21.92
CA ILE A 97 16.55 -1.94 -21.34
C ILE A 97 15.85 -3.23 -20.94
N TYR A 98 15.70 -3.46 -19.64
CA TYR A 98 15.00 -4.62 -19.11
C TYR A 98 13.55 -4.24 -18.81
N VAL A 99 12.63 -4.70 -19.66
CA VAL A 99 11.19 -4.39 -19.59
C VAL A 99 10.43 -5.63 -19.20
N ARG A 100 9.45 -5.50 -18.30
CA ARG A 100 8.55 -6.60 -17.95
C ARG A 100 7.67 -7.06 -19.11
N ASP A 101 7.30 -8.34 -19.13
CA ASP A 101 6.56 -8.93 -20.25
C ASP A 101 5.14 -8.36 -20.40
N GLU A 102 4.55 -7.92 -19.28
CA GLU A 102 3.18 -7.42 -19.20
C GLU A 102 2.99 -6.05 -19.87
N TYR A 103 4.06 -5.42 -20.38
CA TYR A 103 4.04 -4.12 -21.06
C TYR A 103 4.29 -4.22 -22.58
N PRO A 104 3.43 -4.90 -23.36
CA PRO A 104 3.67 -5.12 -24.79
C PRO A 104 3.69 -3.81 -25.60
N LEU A 105 2.90 -2.80 -25.19
CA LEU A 105 2.88 -1.49 -25.85
C LEU A 105 4.18 -0.72 -25.61
N ALA A 106 4.70 -0.73 -24.37
CA ALA A 106 5.99 -0.11 -24.05
C ALA A 106 7.11 -0.74 -24.86
N VAL A 107 7.16 -2.08 -24.93
CA VAL A 107 8.14 -2.81 -25.75
C VAL A 107 8.03 -2.42 -27.23
N LYS A 108 6.81 -2.32 -27.77
CA LYS A 108 6.60 -1.90 -29.17
C LYS A 108 7.13 -0.47 -29.41
N ARG A 109 6.82 0.47 -28.51
CA ARG A 109 7.19 1.88 -28.67
C ARG A 109 8.68 2.13 -28.47
N ILE A 110 9.31 1.48 -27.48
CA ILE A 110 10.77 1.62 -27.27
C ILE A 110 11.57 1.04 -28.44
N ASN A 111 11.15 -0.08 -29.02
CA ASN A 111 11.81 -0.63 -30.21
C ASN A 111 11.64 0.28 -31.44
N LEU A 112 10.48 0.91 -31.60
CA LEU A 112 10.27 1.91 -32.66
C LEU A 112 11.18 3.13 -32.44
N ALA A 113 11.26 3.64 -31.22
CA ALA A 113 12.11 4.79 -30.88
C ALA A 113 13.61 4.47 -31.04
N LEU A 114 14.03 3.23 -30.74
CA LEU A 114 15.39 2.75 -31.00
C LEU A 114 15.70 2.74 -32.50
N SER A 115 14.83 2.14 -33.32
CA SER A 115 14.99 2.14 -34.78
C SER A 115 15.09 3.56 -35.34
N GLN A 116 14.25 4.48 -34.85
CA GLN A 116 14.32 5.88 -35.25
C GLN A 116 15.67 6.51 -34.83
N ALA A 117 16.10 6.32 -33.59
CA ALA A 117 17.36 6.87 -33.11
C ALA A 117 18.58 6.30 -33.88
N GLU A 118 18.54 5.04 -34.29
CA GLU A 118 19.54 4.41 -35.17
C GLU A 118 19.52 5.03 -36.58
N ASP A 119 18.34 5.20 -37.19
CA ASP A 119 18.19 5.81 -38.52
C ASP A 119 18.72 7.25 -38.58
N TYR A 120 18.61 8.00 -37.47
CA TYR A 120 19.14 9.36 -37.34
C TYR A 120 20.60 9.41 -36.87
N GLY A 121 21.28 8.28 -36.66
CA GLY A 121 22.67 8.22 -36.20
C GLY A 121 22.89 8.71 -34.76
N LEU A 122 21.85 8.63 -33.92
CA LEU A 122 21.87 9.02 -32.51
C LEU A 122 22.21 7.83 -31.58
N ILE A 123 22.11 6.61 -32.09
CA ILE A 123 22.54 5.34 -31.48
C ILE A 123 23.33 4.58 -32.55
N GLY A 124 24.37 3.86 -32.12
CA GLY A 124 25.28 3.14 -33.02
C GLY A 124 26.71 3.63 -32.89
N ASP A 125 27.39 3.75 -34.02
CA ASP A 125 28.79 4.18 -34.09
C ASP A 125 28.91 5.67 -34.39
N ASP A 126 29.93 6.32 -33.81
CA ASP A 126 30.30 7.73 -34.03
C ASP A 126 29.13 8.71 -33.85
N ILE A 127 28.42 8.59 -32.71
CA ILE A 127 27.23 9.38 -32.40
C ILE A 127 27.57 10.88 -32.48
N LEU A 128 26.88 11.59 -33.38
CA LEU A 128 27.10 13.02 -33.65
C LEU A 128 28.56 13.40 -34.00
N GLY A 129 29.35 12.47 -34.54
CA GLY A 129 30.76 12.71 -34.91
C GLY A 129 31.72 12.81 -33.71
N SER A 130 31.29 12.34 -32.53
CA SER A 130 32.04 12.45 -31.27
C SER A 130 33.03 11.31 -31.01
N ARG A 131 33.12 10.31 -31.90
CA ARG A 131 33.81 9.01 -31.74
C ARG A 131 33.27 8.14 -30.61
N PHE A 132 32.15 8.52 -30.01
CA PHE A 132 31.45 7.72 -29.01
C PHE A 132 30.52 6.74 -29.70
N ASN A 133 30.62 5.47 -29.31
CA ASN A 133 29.78 4.40 -29.83
C ASN A 133 28.94 3.84 -28.70
N PHE A 134 27.64 3.65 -28.95
CA PHE A 134 26.73 3.12 -27.97
C PHE A 134 25.57 2.39 -28.63
N ASN A 135 25.37 1.13 -28.25
CA ASN A 135 24.28 0.28 -28.73
C ASN A 135 23.36 -0.13 -27.59
N ILE A 136 22.07 -0.24 -27.85
CA ILE A 136 21.07 -0.61 -26.84
C ILE A 136 20.32 -1.86 -27.27
N LYS A 137 20.11 -2.79 -26.33
CA LYS A 137 19.27 -3.98 -26.53
C LYS A 137 18.09 -3.99 -25.57
N VAL A 138 16.92 -4.36 -26.07
CA VAL A 138 15.72 -4.55 -25.23
C VAL A 138 15.62 -6.02 -24.82
N ILE A 139 15.55 -6.26 -23.50
CA ILE A 139 15.35 -7.58 -22.91
C ILE A 139 13.97 -7.61 -22.27
N ARG A 140 13.18 -8.65 -22.57
CA ARG A 140 11.90 -8.88 -21.93
C ARG A 140 12.08 -9.80 -20.73
N GLY A 141 11.61 -9.36 -19.58
CA GLY A 141 11.50 -10.19 -18.37
C GLY A 141 10.39 -11.25 -18.51
N ALA A 142 10.20 -12.06 -17.46
CA ALA A 142 9.19 -13.12 -17.41
C ALA A 142 8.16 -12.92 -16.28
N GLY A 143 7.94 -11.67 -15.86
CA GLY A 143 6.88 -11.32 -14.89
C GLY A 143 7.20 -11.65 -13.43
N ALA A 144 8.43 -11.39 -12.97
CA ALA A 144 8.83 -11.63 -11.57
C ALA A 144 9.27 -10.33 -10.90
N PHE A 145 8.54 -9.86 -9.89
CA PHE A 145 8.79 -8.58 -9.20
C PHE A 145 10.20 -8.48 -8.62
N VAL A 146 10.76 -9.59 -8.14
CA VAL A 146 12.13 -9.62 -7.61
C VAL A 146 13.19 -9.23 -8.65
N CYS A 147 12.91 -9.38 -9.94
CA CYS A 147 13.81 -8.96 -11.01
C CYS A 147 13.94 -7.44 -11.13
N GLY A 148 13.12 -6.66 -10.43
CA GLY A 148 13.31 -5.22 -10.24
C GLY A 148 14.48 -4.90 -9.30
N GLU A 149 14.94 -5.86 -8.48
CA GLU A 149 16.14 -5.71 -7.66
C GLU A 149 17.40 -5.74 -8.53
N GLU A 150 18.30 -4.78 -8.33
CA GLU A 150 19.45 -4.51 -9.19
C GLU A 150 20.29 -5.76 -9.55
N THR A 151 20.56 -6.65 -8.60
CA THR A 151 21.39 -7.84 -8.83
C THR A 151 20.60 -9.03 -9.39
N ALA A 152 19.32 -9.14 -9.05
CA ALA A 152 18.40 -10.10 -9.65
C ALA A 152 18.17 -9.77 -11.14
N LEU A 153 18.01 -8.49 -11.47
CA LEU A 153 17.88 -7.99 -12.84
C LEU A 153 19.07 -8.42 -13.70
N ILE A 154 20.29 -8.22 -13.20
CA ILE A 154 21.52 -8.65 -13.89
C ILE A 154 21.50 -10.16 -14.11
N ALA A 155 21.10 -10.94 -13.11
CA ALA A 155 21.03 -12.39 -13.25
C ALA A 155 20.04 -12.81 -14.34
N SER A 156 18.88 -12.14 -14.42
CA SER A 156 17.87 -12.36 -15.45
C SER A 156 18.40 -12.05 -16.86
N ILE A 157 19.08 -10.90 -17.04
CA ILE A 157 19.73 -10.56 -18.33
C ILE A 157 20.79 -11.59 -18.73
N GLU A 158 21.52 -12.15 -17.76
CA GLU A 158 22.51 -13.20 -18.00
C GLU A 158 21.88 -14.58 -18.31
N GLY A 159 20.55 -14.68 -18.38
CA GLY A 159 19.84 -15.94 -18.61
C GLY A 159 19.83 -16.87 -17.39
N ARG A 160 20.11 -16.34 -16.19
CA ARG A 160 20.06 -17.07 -14.92
C ARG A 160 18.76 -16.74 -14.18
N VAL A 161 18.43 -17.53 -13.16
CA VAL A 161 17.31 -17.23 -12.26
C VAL A 161 17.56 -15.87 -11.60
N GLY A 162 16.53 -15.02 -11.56
CA GLY A 162 16.52 -13.66 -11.00
C GLY A 162 16.65 -13.62 -9.48
N GLU A 163 17.74 -14.15 -8.95
CA GLU A 163 18.02 -14.14 -7.52
C GLU A 163 18.98 -13.01 -7.14
N PRO A 164 18.65 -12.22 -6.10
CA PRO A 164 19.56 -11.23 -5.57
C PRO A 164 20.88 -11.85 -5.07
N ARG A 165 21.95 -11.06 -5.14
CA ARG A 165 23.28 -11.39 -4.62
C ARG A 165 23.66 -10.46 -3.48
N GLN A 166 24.39 -10.99 -2.50
CA GLN A 166 24.93 -10.17 -1.42
C GLN A 166 25.91 -9.15 -1.97
N ARG A 167 25.83 -7.93 -1.45
CA ARG A 167 26.81 -6.87 -1.68
C ARG A 167 27.72 -6.81 -0.44
N PRO A 168 29.05 -6.66 -0.59
CA PRO A 168 29.85 -6.56 -1.83
C PRO A 168 30.10 -7.90 -2.56
N PRO A 169 30.48 -7.89 -3.86
CA PRO A 169 30.78 -6.71 -4.69
C PRO A 169 29.52 -6.03 -5.24
N PHE A 170 29.57 -4.70 -5.37
CA PHE A 170 28.50 -3.92 -5.99
C PHE A 170 28.55 -4.03 -7.53
N PRO A 171 27.40 -3.91 -8.23
CA PRO A 171 27.32 -3.96 -9.70
C PRO A 171 28.26 -2.98 -10.40
N ILE A 172 28.47 -1.81 -9.80
CA ILE A 172 29.37 -0.76 -10.29
C ILE A 172 30.80 -1.29 -10.45
N LYS A 173 31.23 -2.25 -9.62
CA LYS A 173 32.55 -2.90 -9.73
C LYS A 173 32.49 -4.20 -10.54
N ARG A 174 31.46 -5.01 -10.28
CA ARG A 174 31.26 -6.34 -10.88
C ARG A 174 29.76 -6.61 -11.03
N GLY A 175 29.21 -6.19 -12.16
CA GLY A 175 27.81 -6.36 -12.55
C GLY A 175 27.68 -7.36 -13.70
N LEU A 176 27.09 -6.91 -14.82
CA LEU A 176 26.75 -7.72 -15.97
C LEU A 176 28.01 -8.37 -16.59
N TRP A 177 28.01 -9.69 -16.67
CA TRP A 177 29.14 -10.53 -17.08
C TRP A 177 30.45 -10.19 -16.35
N GLY A 178 30.33 -9.78 -15.09
CA GLY A 178 31.44 -9.39 -14.24
C GLY A 178 32.13 -8.07 -14.61
N LYS A 179 31.53 -7.25 -15.49
CA LYS A 179 32.04 -5.92 -15.86
C LYS A 179 31.37 -4.83 -15.01
N PRO A 180 31.96 -3.64 -14.89
CA PRO A 180 31.30 -2.49 -14.28
C PRO A 180 29.95 -2.21 -14.93
N THR A 181 28.91 -2.07 -14.13
CA THR A 181 27.56 -1.83 -14.62
C THR A 181 26.84 -0.82 -13.75
N THR A 182 26.27 0.21 -14.36
CA THR A 182 25.35 1.12 -13.68
C THR A 182 23.92 0.83 -14.10
N ILE A 183 23.03 0.71 -13.12
CA ILE A 183 21.61 0.44 -13.34
C ILE A 183 20.81 1.60 -12.80
N ASN A 184 19.96 2.19 -13.62
CA ASN A 184 19.08 3.28 -13.20
C ASN A 184 17.66 2.99 -13.69
N ASN A 185 16.69 3.48 -12.94
CA ASN A 185 15.27 3.35 -13.24
C ASN A 185 14.85 4.29 -14.39
N VAL A 186 13.78 3.97 -15.10
CA VAL A 186 13.25 4.74 -16.25
C VAL A 186 13.10 6.23 -15.93
N GLU A 187 12.42 6.59 -14.85
CA GLU A 187 12.24 8.00 -14.45
C GLU A 187 13.58 8.68 -14.17
N THR A 188 14.57 7.94 -13.65
CA THR A 188 15.91 8.51 -13.42
C THR A 188 16.59 8.90 -14.74
N TRP A 189 16.46 8.06 -15.77
CA TRP A 189 16.99 8.36 -17.10
C TRP A 189 16.25 9.52 -17.76
N ALA A 190 14.92 9.55 -17.68
CA ALA A 190 14.10 10.60 -18.28
C ALA A 190 14.38 12.00 -17.70
N ASN A 191 14.88 12.09 -16.46
CA ASN A 191 15.27 13.37 -15.85
C ASN A 191 16.63 13.92 -16.36
N VAL A 192 17.51 13.07 -16.89
CA VAL A 192 18.89 13.44 -17.27
C VAL A 192 18.92 14.53 -18.35
N PRO A 193 18.17 14.43 -19.47
CA PRO A 193 18.23 15.45 -20.52
C PRO A 193 17.87 16.85 -19.99
N SER A 194 16.81 16.96 -19.18
CA SER A 194 16.39 18.23 -18.59
C SER A 194 17.46 18.84 -17.68
N ILE A 195 18.17 18.02 -16.90
CA ILE A 195 19.27 18.47 -16.04
C ILE A 195 20.43 19.01 -16.89
N ILE A 196 20.82 18.34 -17.98
CA ILE A 196 21.93 18.80 -18.83
C ILE A 196 21.57 20.06 -19.62
N SER A 197 20.32 20.17 -20.09
CA SER A 197 19.86 21.35 -20.82
C SER A 197 19.77 22.59 -19.92
N ARG A 198 19.17 22.46 -18.73
CA ARG A 198 18.83 23.60 -17.83
C ARG A 198 19.83 23.81 -16.68
N GLY A 199 20.71 22.85 -16.45
CA GLY A 199 21.68 22.83 -15.35
C GLY A 199 21.18 22.11 -14.10
N GLY A 200 22.11 21.49 -13.37
CA GLY A 200 21.89 20.80 -12.10
C GLY A 200 21.36 21.74 -11.01
N LYS A 201 21.84 22.98 -10.97
CA LYS A 201 21.32 23.99 -10.02
C LYS A 201 19.84 24.28 -10.20
N TRP A 202 19.33 24.26 -11.44
CA TRP A 202 17.90 24.40 -11.70
C TRP A 202 17.12 23.23 -11.09
N PHE A 203 17.58 21.99 -11.30
CA PHE A 203 16.93 20.81 -10.73
C PHE A 203 17.01 20.78 -9.19
N ALA A 204 18.15 21.20 -8.62
CA ALA A 204 18.37 21.31 -7.18
C ALA A 204 17.58 22.44 -6.50
N SER A 205 17.08 23.41 -7.28
CA SER A 205 16.19 24.46 -6.78
C SER A 205 14.78 23.92 -6.47
N LEU A 206 14.43 22.76 -7.03
CA LEU A 206 13.19 22.04 -6.74
C LEU A 206 13.44 21.03 -5.61
N GLY A 207 12.43 20.82 -4.77
CA GLY A 207 12.48 19.82 -3.71
C GLY A 207 12.92 20.35 -2.34
N THR A 208 13.30 19.44 -1.44
CA THR A 208 13.81 19.77 -0.10
C THR A 208 15.34 19.89 -0.09
N GLU A 209 15.98 20.07 1.07
CA GLU A 209 17.44 20.10 1.16
C GLU A 209 18.10 18.77 0.72
N LYS A 210 17.52 17.63 1.13
CA LYS A 210 18.07 16.28 0.92
C LYS A 210 17.42 15.50 -0.22
N SER A 211 16.26 15.96 -0.69
CA SER A 211 15.49 15.30 -1.75
C SER A 211 15.17 16.32 -2.84
N LYS A 212 16.04 16.38 -3.85
CA LYS A 212 15.98 17.35 -4.96
C LYS A 212 15.09 16.89 -6.10
N GLY A 213 14.60 17.86 -6.87
CA GLY A 213 13.86 17.65 -8.10
C GLY A 213 12.38 17.34 -7.92
N THR A 214 11.78 16.84 -8.99
CA THR A 214 10.41 16.32 -9.02
C THR A 214 10.38 14.81 -8.87
N LYS A 215 9.19 14.29 -8.57
CA LYS A 215 8.87 12.86 -8.56
C LYS A 215 7.49 12.68 -9.18
N ILE A 216 7.36 11.65 -10.01
CA ILE A 216 6.04 11.21 -10.48
C ILE A 216 5.45 10.26 -9.44
N PHE A 217 4.19 10.46 -9.06
CA PHE A 217 3.43 9.53 -8.23
C PHE A 217 2.24 8.97 -9.01
N SER A 218 1.92 7.72 -8.73
CA SER A 218 0.68 7.09 -9.18
C SER A 218 -0.34 7.12 -8.06
N LEU A 219 -1.46 7.80 -8.28
CA LEU A 219 -2.57 7.90 -7.33
C LEU A 219 -3.66 6.90 -7.73
N VAL A 220 -3.90 5.91 -6.87
CA VAL A 220 -4.92 4.87 -7.04
C VAL A 220 -5.68 4.60 -5.74
N GLY A 221 -6.72 3.77 -5.81
CA GLY A 221 -7.51 3.37 -4.64
C GLY A 221 -8.78 4.22 -4.49
N LYS A 222 -9.08 4.65 -3.26
CA LYS A 222 -10.29 5.42 -2.92
C LYS A 222 -10.05 6.92 -3.11
N ILE A 223 -9.83 7.36 -4.35
CA ILE A 223 -9.53 8.75 -4.69
C ILE A 223 -10.33 9.22 -5.91
N ASN A 224 -10.74 10.50 -5.96
CA ASN A 224 -11.55 11.04 -7.04
C ASN A 224 -10.78 11.13 -8.37
N ASN A 225 -9.57 11.69 -8.33
CA ASN A 225 -8.71 11.84 -9.50
C ASN A 225 -7.62 10.75 -9.47
N THR A 226 -7.90 9.63 -10.13
CA THR A 226 -6.92 8.53 -10.32
C THR A 226 -6.02 8.84 -11.52
N GLY A 227 -4.71 8.67 -11.38
CA GLY A 227 -3.77 8.95 -12.47
C GLY A 227 -2.32 9.16 -12.02
N LEU A 228 -1.51 9.72 -12.91
CA LEU A 228 -0.13 10.12 -12.60
C LEU A 228 -0.05 11.62 -12.33
N VAL A 229 0.74 11.99 -11.33
CA VAL A 229 0.99 13.38 -10.96
C VAL A 229 2.48 13.59 -10.78
N GLU A 230 3.05 14.58 -11.48
CA GLU A 230 4.42 15.02 -11.25
C GLU A 230 4.40 16.19 -10.27
N VAL A 231 5.10 16.04 -9.15
CA VAL A 231 5.14 17.04 -8.07
C VAL A 231 6.57 17.28 -7.61
N PRO A 232 6.90 18.48 -7.10
CA PRO A 232 8.18 18.71 -6.45
C PRO A 232 8.29 17.85 -5.18
N MET A 233 9.50 17.34 -4.92
CA MET A 233 9.80 16.64 -3.67
C MET A 233 9.49 17.52 -2.45
N GLY A 234 9.00 16.92 -1.37
CA GLY A 234 8.67 17.64 -0.13
C GLY A 234 7.29 18.31 -0.12
N ILE A 235 6.50 18.21 -1.18
CA ILE A 235 5.09 18.58 -1.13
C ILE A 235 4.39 17.81 0.01
N PRO A 236 3.50 18.43 0.79
CA PRO A 236 2.74 17.72 1.82
C PRO A 236 1.88 16.60 1.24
N LEU A 237 1.81 15.48 1.94
CA LEU A 237 1.02 14.31 1.53
C LEU A 237 -0.47 14.65 1.30
N GLY A 238 -1.02 15.51 2.15
CA GLY A 238 -2.39 16.01 2.06
C GLY A 238 -2.66 16.83 0.82
N ASP A 239 -1.69 17.62 0.34
CA ASP A 239 -1.84 18.39 -0.89
C ASP A 239 -1.92 17.46 -2.11
N ILE A 240 -1.13 16.38 -2.13
CA ILE A 240 -1.22 15.38 -3.19
C ILE A 240 -2.62 14.72 -3.18
N ILE A 241 -3.11 14.32 -2.01
CA ILE A 241 -4.36 13.54 -1.90
C ILE A 241 -5.61 14.40 -2.11
N PHE A 242 -5.68 15.57 -1.46
CA PHE A 242 -6.87 16.40 -1.45
C PHE A 242 -6.86 17.48 -2.53
N ASN A 243 -5.75 18.18 -2.75
CA ASN A 243 -5.72 19.26 -3.73
C ASN A 243 -5.58 18.73 -5.16
N ILE A 244 -4.68 17.77 -5.39
CA ILE A 244 -4.45 17.19 -6.72
C ILE A 244 -5.39 16.00 -6.96
N GLY A 245 -5.41 15.06 -6.01
CA GLY A 245 -6.24 13.85 -6.07
C GLY A 245 -7.74 14.11 -5.90
N GLY A 246 -8.14 15.30 -5.45
CA GLY A 246 -9.55 15.66 -5.26
C GLY A 246 -10.21 14.98 -4.05
N GLY A 247 -9.44 14.35 -3.17
CA GLY A 247 -9.94 13.71 -1.94
C GLY A 247 -10.66 12.38 -2.18
N ILE A 248 -11.38 11.94 -1.15
CA ILE A 248 -12.05 10.63 -1.13
C ILE A 248 -13.44 10.72 -1.79
N PRO A 249 -13.82 9.73 -2.62
CA PRO A 249 -15.15 9.65 -3.20
C PRO A 249 -16.27 9.72 -2.17
N ASN A 250 -17.38 10.37 -2.53
CA ASN A 250 -18.57 10.56 -1.69
C ASN A 250 -18.30 11.26 -0.35
N ASN A 251 -17.23 12.07 -0.25
CA ASN A 251 -16.83 12.77 0.99
C ASN A 251 -16.67 11.85 2.21
N ARG A 252 -16.31 10.58 1.96
CA ARG A 252 -15.96 9.64 3.03
C ARG A 252 -14.68 10.06 3.72
N LYS A 253 -14.43 9.54 4.93
CA LYS A 253 -13.21 9.91 5.66
C LYS A 253 -12.00 9.19 5.09
N PHE A 254 -10.93 9.97 4.88
CA PHE A 254 -9.60 9.43 4.63
C PHE A 254 -9.14 8.64 5.86
N LYS A 255 -8.60 7.45 5.62
CA LYS A 255 -8.07 6.59 6.68
C LYS A 255 -6.57 6.48 6.63
N ALA A 256 -6.05 6.10 5.47
CA ALA A 256 -4.63 5.88 5.27
C ALA A 256 -4.24 6.01 3.79
N VAL A 257 -2.94 6.13 3.54
CA VAL A 257 -2.34 5.94 2.22
C VAL A 257 -1.15 5.01 2.35
N GLN A 258 -1.10 3.99 1.49
CA GLN A 258 0.10 3.17 1.35
C GLN A 258 1.05 3.86 0.38
N THR A 259 2.28 4.11 0.80
CA THR A 259 3.34 4.63 -0.08
C THR A 259 4.47 3.62 -0.18
N GLY A 260 5.21 3.62 -1.30
CA GLY A 260 6.39 2.76 -1.43
C GLY A 260 6.14 1.36 -1.98
N GLY A 261 4.97 1.13 -2.58
CA GLY A 261 4.60 -0.16 -3.17
C GLY A 261 4.22 -1.22 -2.12
N PRO A 262 4.32 -2.52 -2.47
CA PRO A 262 3.84 -3.62 -1.64
C PRO A 262 4.71 -3.84 -0.40
N SER A 263 5.98 -3.43 -0.43
CA SER A 263 6.88 -3.46 0.73
C SER A 263 6.98 -2.11 1.46
N GLY A 264 6.08 -1.18 1.13
CA GLY A 264 5.97 0.11 1.77
C GLY A 264 5.20 0.10 3.09
N GLY A 265 4.79 1.27 3.58
CA GLY A 265 4.01 1.41 4.81
C GLY A 265 2.72 2.21 4.64
N CYS A 266 1.78 1.98 5.55
CA CYS A 266 0.52 2.71 5.65
C CYS A 266 0.69 3.95 6.53
N LEU A 267 0.41 5.13 5.97
CA LEU A 267 0.47 6.41 6.67
C LEU A 267 -0.95 6.90 7.01
N PRO A 268 -1.27 7.18 8.29
CA PRO A 268 -2.61 7.55 8.72
C PRO A 268 -2.89 9.05 8.53
N ILE A 269 -4.10 9.47 8.90
CA ILE A 269 -4.57 10.86 8.77
C ILE A 269 -3.70 11.88 9.52
N GLU A 270 -3.07 11.49 10.64
CA GLU A 270 -2.22 12.38 11.45
C GLU A 270 -0.95 12.81 10.69
N LEU A 271 -0.59 12.09 9.61
CA LEU A 271 0.60 12.35 8.81
C LEU A 271 0.31 13.04 7.47
N LEU A 272 -0.90 13.58 7.26
CA LEU A 272 -1.20 14.31 6.01
C LEU A 272 -0.29 15.53 5.79
N ASN A 273 0.19 16.17 6.85
CA ASN A 273 1.12 17.30 6.73
C ASN A 273 2.59 16.86 6.58
N LEU A 274 2.88 15.56 6.51
CA LEU A 274 4.22 15.04 6.33
C LEU A 274 4.75 15.45 4.94
N PRO A 275 5.90 16.13 4.84
CA PRO A 275 6.56 16.38 3.58
C PRO A 275 6.95 15.06 2.91
N VAL A 276 6.59 14.88 1.65
CA VAL A 276 6.90 13.65 0.89
C VAL A 276 8.34 13.71 0.39
N ASP A 277 9.27 13.23 1.21
CA ASP A 277 10.68 13.05 0.88
C ASP A 277 11.22 11.69 1.38
N TYR A 278 12.42 11.28 0.93
CA TYR A 278 12.95 9.95 1.25
C TYR A 278 13.14 9.72 2.75
N GLU A 279 13.59 10.74 3.48
CA GLU A 279 13.93 10.63 4.90
C GLU A 279 12.67 10.61 5.77
N ARG A 280 11.73 11.54 5.56
CA ARG A 280 10.50 11.67 6.34
C ARG A 280 9.59 10.45 6.19
N LEU A 281 9.48 9.91 4.98
CA LEU A 281 8.72 8.68 4.74
C LEU A 281 9.32 7.49 5.50
N ALA A 282 10.66 7.36 5.48
CA ALA A 282 11.37 6.30 6.21
C ALA A 282 11.13 6.38 7.73
N GLU A 283 11.21 7.58 8.31
CA GLU A 283 10.93 7.83 9.73
C GLU A 283 9.47 7.51 10.12
N ALA A 284 8.54 7.74 9.19
CA ALA A 284 7.13 7.38 9.34
C ALA A 284 6.86 5.86 9.18
N GLY A 285 7.87 5.04 8.89
CA GLY A 285 7.71 3.60 8.70
C GLY A 285 7.19 3.20 7.32
N SER A 286 7.29 4.10 6.34
CA SER A 286 7.07 3.84 4.92
C SER A 286 8.36 4.06 4.12
N ILE A 287 8.29 4.05 2.79
CA ILE A 287 9.41 4.38 1.90
C ILE A 287 8.89 5.10 0.65
N MET A 288 9.77 5.77 -0.09
CA MET A 288 9.41 6.37 -1.38
C MET A 288 8.98 5.30 -2.41
N GLY A 289 9.73 4.18 -2.44
CA GLY A 289 9.54 3.09 -3.42
C GLY A 289 9.50 3.62 -4.86
N SER A 290 8.71 2.96 -5.72
CA SER A 290 8.49 3.42 -7.09
C SER A 290 7.74 4.74 -7.17
N GLY A 291 6.93 5.10 -6.18
CA GLY A 291 6.01 6.26 -6.22
C GLY A 291 4.53 5.88 -6.35
N GLY A 292 4.15 4.61 -6.18
CA GLY A 292 2.76 4.21 -6.01
C GLY A 292 2.16 4.70 -4.68
N MET A 293 0.97 5.29 -4.75
CA MET A 293 0.16 5.74 -3.61
C MET A 293 -1.24 5.11 -3.69
N VAL A 294 -1.54 4.19 -2.77
CA VAL A 294 -2.86 3.55 -2.67
C VAL A 294 -3.63 4.21 -1.54
N VAL A 295 -4.61 5.04 -1.88
CA VAL A 295 -5.46 5.78 -0.94
C VAL A 295 -6.58 4.90 -0.41
N MET A 296 -6.83 4.97 0.90
CA MET A 296 -7.79 4.14 1.62
C MET A 296 -8.76 5.00 2.44
N ASP A 297 -10.01 4.55 2.52
CA ASP A 297 -11.09 5.20 3.26
C ASP A 297 -11.45 4.43 4.55
N GLU A 298 -12.40 4.96 5.31
CA GLU A 298 -12.91 4.38 6.56
C GLU A 298 -13.51 2.97 6.42
N ASP A 299 -13.87 2.54 5.21
CA ASP A 299 -14.40 1.21 4.90
C ASP A 299 -13.29 0.19 4.58
N THR A 300 -12.02 0.59 4.65
CA THR A 300 -10.87 -0.29 4.39
C THR A 300 -10.33 -0.88 5.70
N CYS A 301 -10.12 -2.20 5.78
CA CYS A 301 -9.56 -2.84 6.98
C CYS A 301 -8.02 -2.90 6.90
N MET A 302 -7.31 -2.37 7.90
CA MET A 302 -5.85 -2.32 7.85
C MET A 302 -5.19 -3.68 8.11
N VAL A 303 -5.88 -4.57 8.82
CA VAL A 303 -5.45 -5.98 8.99
C VAL A 303 -5.52 -6.72 7.65
N ASP A 304 -6.60 -6.50 6.88
CA ASP A 304 -6.78 -7.08 5.55
C ASP A 304 -5.80 -6.48 4.52
N VAL A 305 -5.51 -5.18 4.62
CA VAL A 305 -4.47 -4.53 3.80
C VAL A 305 -3.10 -5.17 4.04
N ALA A 306 -2.73 -5.40 5.30
CA ALA A 306 -1.49 -6.12 5.62
C ALA A 306 -1.49 -7.54 5.05
N LYS A 307 -2.63 -8.26 5.14
CA LYS A 307 -2.81 -9.60 4.53
C LYS A 307 -2.61 -9.56 3.01
N TYR A 308 -3.20 -8.59 2.33
CA TYR A 308 -3.09 -8.42 0.88
C TYR A 308 -1.63 -8.25 0.44
N PHE A 309 -0.89 -7.33 1.07
CA PHE A 309 0.51 -7.10 0.72
C PHE A 309 1.42 -8.27 1.10
N LEU A 310 1.17 -8.94 2.23
CA LEU A 310 1.91 -10.16 2.57
C LEU A 310 1.66 -11.30 1.59
N THR A 311 0.44 -11.42 1.04
CA THR A 311 0.11 -12.40 0.00
C THR A 311 0.93 -12.12 -1.26
N PHE A 312 0.91 -10.88 -1.74
CA PHE A 312 1.72 -10.46 -2.88
C PHE A 312 3.23 -10.72 -2.65
N LEU A 313 3.75 -10.33 -1.48
CA LEU A 313 5.17 -10.50 -1.16
C LEU A 313 5.59 -11.96 -0.98
N GLN A 314 4.66 -12.85 -0.60
CA GLN A 314 4.90 -14.29 -0.57
C GLN A 314 5.06 -14.84 -1.99
N ASP A 315 4.14 -14.49 -2.89
CA ASP A 315 4.14 -14.95 -4.28
C ASP A 315 5.36 -14.44 -5.05
N GLU A 316 5.81 -13.22 -4.74
CA GLU A 316 6.94 -12.56 -5.40
C GLU A 316 8.30 -12.81 -4.72
N SER A 317 8.34 -13.65 -3.69
CA SER A 317 9.60 -14.00 -3.02
C SER A 317 10.47 -14.89 -3.92
N CYS A 318 11.74 -14.52 -4.13
CA CYS A 318 12.69 -15.40 -4.82
C CYS A 318 13.01 -16.72 -4.08
N GLY A 319 12.55 -16.90 -2.85
CA GLY A 319 12.74 -18.14 -2.08
C GLY A 319 14.14 -18.37 -1.48
N LYS A 320 15.13 -17.54 -1.85
CA LYS A 320 16.54 -17.76 -1.48
C LYS A 320 16.85 -17.69 0.02
N CYS A 321 16.34 -16.67 0.71
CA CYS A 321 16.60 -16.49 2.14
C CYS A 321 15.46 -17.10 2.95
N PHE A 322 15.81 -18.03 3.84
CA PHE A 322 14.84 -18.71 4.71
C PHE A 322 14.03 -17.72 5.56
N THR A 323 14.70 -16.70 6.10
CA THR A 323 14.08 -15.66 6.92
C THR A 323 13.03 -14.84 6.16
N CYS A 324 13.25 -14.53 4.88
CA CYS A 324 12.25 -13.83 4.06
C CYS A 324 11.11 -14.77 3.68
N CYS A 325 11.44 -15.89 3.03
CA CYS A 325 10.47 -16.80 2.46
C CYS A 325 9.54 -17.37 3.54
N LYS A 326 10.10 -17.95 4.61
CA LYS A 326 9.31 -18.53 5.71
C LYS A 326 8.81 -17.48 6.69
N GLY A 327 9.51 -16.37 6.86
CA GLY A 327 9.04 -15.27 7.70
C GLY A 327 7.79 -14.61 7.14
N ILE A 328 7.77 -14.25 5.86
CA ILE A 328 6.57 -13.68 5.20
C ILE A 328 5.43 -14.69 5.22
N GLN A 329 5.70 -15.96 4.92
CA GLN A 329 4.70 -17.02 5.03
C GLN A 329 4.09 -17.08 6.43
N ARG A 330 4.92 -17.09 7.47
CA ARG A 330 4.43 -17.18 8.85
C ARG A 330 3.69 -15.92 9.29
N MET A 331 4.11 -14.73 8.85
CA MET A 331 3.36 -13.49 9.07
C MET A 331 1.99 -13.56 8.41
N LEU A 332 1.90 -14.05 7.17
CA LEU A 332 0.64 -14.19 6.44
C LEU A 332 -0.31 -15.16 7.15
N GLU A 333 0.19 -16.28 7.65
CA GLU A 333 -0.60 -17.24 8.45
C GLU A 333 -1.17 -16.59 9.72
N LEU A 334 -0.35 -15.83 10.46
CA LEU A 334 -0.77 -15.14 11.68
C LEU A 334 -1.83 -14.06 11.42
N VAL A 335 -1.61 -13.22 10.40
CA VAL A 335 -2.61 -12.20 10.00
C VAL A 335 -3.88 -12.87 9.49
N THR A 336 -3.77 -13.96 8.74
CA THR A 336 -4.93 -14.73 8.26
C THR A 336 -5.74 -15.26 9.43
N ASP A 337 -5.12 -15.84 10.44
CA ASP A 337 -5.81 -16.27 11.66
C ASP A 337 -6.54 -15.13 12.34
N ILE A 338 -5.97 -13.92 12.40
CA ILE A 338 -6.62 -12.74 12.96
C ILE A 338 -7.85 -12.35 12.12
N THR A 339 -7.72 -12.29 10.78
CA THR A 339 -8.85 -11.98 9.87
C THR A 339 -9.95 -13.02 9.88
N GLU A 340 -9.66 -14.25 10.33
CA GLU A 340 -10.59 -15.37 10.36
C GLU A 340 -11.08 -15.72 11.77
N GLY A 341 -10.86 -14.83 12.74
CA GLY A 341 -11.36 -14.99 14.11
C GLY A 341 -10.61 -16.01 14.96
N ARG A 342 -9.53 -16.62 14.44
CA ARG A 342 -8.62 -17.54 15.17
C ARG A 342 -7.41 -16.85 15.80
N GLY A 343 -7.35 -15.51 15.71
CA GLY A 343 -6.33 -14.68 16.32
C GLY A 343 -6.40 -14.68 17.85
N THR A 344 -5.24 -14.52 18.49
CA THR A 344 -5.09 -14.35 19.95
C THR A 344 -4.10 -13.21 20.22
N MET A 345 -4.11 -12.63 21.43
CA MET A 345 -3.15 -11.59 21.80
C MET A 345 -1.70 -12.07 21.70
N HIS A 346 -1.45 -13.33 22.06
CA HIS A 346 -0.13 -13.94 21.88
C HIS A 346 0.31 -14.01 20.40
N LYS A 347 -0.61 -14.33 19.47
CA LYS A 347 -0.31 -14.32 18.03
C LYS A 347 0.00 -12.91 17.51
N LEU A 348 -0.62 -11.88 18.10
CA LEU A 348 -0.33 -10.48 17.76
C LEU A 348 1.08 -10.07 18.17
N GLU A 349 1.50 -10.44 19.38
CA GLU A 349 2.87 -10.20 19.86
C GLU A 349 3.90 -10.96 19.02
N LEU A 350 3.63 -12.24 18.71
CA LEU A 350 4.48 -13.05 17.85
C LEU A 350 4.60 -12.48 16.43
N LEU A 351 3.51 -11.93 15.88
CA LEU A 351 3.51 -11.29 14.57
C LEU A 351 4.47 -10.08 14.55
N GLU A 352 4.42 -9.25 15.59
CA GLU A 352 5.27 -8.06 15.74
C GLU A 352 6.75 -8.45 15.87
N GLU A 353 7.07 -9.41 16.73
CA GLU A 353 8.43 -9.93 16.90
C GLU A 353 9.00 -10.51 15.59
N LEU A 354 8.19 -11.33 14.90
CA LEU A 354 8.56 -11.93 13.63
C LEU A 354 8.81 -10.87 12.56
N ALA A 355 7.95 -9.85 12.47
CA ALA A 355 8.10 -8.75 11.51
C ALA A 355 9.43 -8.02 11.70
N HIS A 356 9.84 -7.75 12.94
CA HIS A 356 11.16 -7.19 13.24
C HIS A 356 12.30 -8.13 12.88
N THR A 357 12.16 -9.44 13.13
CA THR A 357 13.18 -10.43 12.77
C THR A 357 13.37 -10.50 11.26
N VAL A 358 12.30 -10.55 10.47
CA VAL A 358 12.36 -10.56 9.01
C VAL A 358 13.06 -9.30 8.49
N LYS A 359 12.69 -8.13 9.01
CA LYS A 359 13.32 -6.86 8.64
C LYS A 359 14.83 -6.84 8.87
N ASN A 360 15.29 -7.42 9.98
CA ASN A 360 16.68 -7.34 10.40
C ASN A 360 17.59 -8.46 9.84
N THR A 361 17.02 -9.59 9.41
CA THR A 361 17.78 -10.81 9.09
C THR A 361 17.72 -11.22 7.61
N THR A 362 17.06 -10.45 6.76
CA THR A 362 16.93 -10.74 5.33
C THR A 362 18.03 -10.08 4.50
N GLN A 363 18.37 -10.73 3.37
CA GLN A 363 19.57 -10.41 2.60
C GLN A 363 19.41 -9.20 1.67
N CYS A 364 18.28 -9.09 0.96
CA CYS A 364 18.03 -8.03 -0.01
C CYS A 364 17.12 -6.94 0.57
N GLY A 365 17.16 -5.74 -0.02
CA GLY A 365 16.34 -4.60 0.41
C GLY A 365 14.83 -4.90 0.35
N LEU A 366 14.37 -5.64 -0.67
CA LEU A 366 12.98 -6.07 -0.76
C LEU A 366 12.55 -6.89 0.46
N GLY A 367 13.34 -7.90 0.84
CA GLY A 367 13.07 -8.73 2.03
C GLY A 367 13.09 -7.92 3.33
N GLN A 368 14.00 -6.95 3.45
CA GLN A 368 14.09 -6.09 4.64
C GLN A 368 12.86 -5.19 4.79
N THR A 369 12.31 -4.74 3.66
CA THR A 369 11.10 -3.89 3.63
C THR A 369 9.79 -4.69 3.63
N ALA A 370 9.82 -6.00 3.36
CA ALA A 370 8.61 -6.83 3.25
C ALA A 370 7.75 -6.87 4.54
N ALA A 371 8.34 -6.58 5.70
CA ALA A 371 7.63 -6.49 6.97
C ALA A 371 6.95 -5.13 7.22
N ASN A 372 7.26 -4.09 6.43
CA ASN A 372 6.75 -2.73 6.66
C ASN A 372 5.21 -2.61 6.60
N PRO A 373 4.47 -3.32 5.73
CA PRO A 373 3.00 -3.27 5.77
C PRO A 373 2.47 -3.69 7.13
N VAL A 374 3.03 -4.74 7.74
CA VAL A 374 2.66 -5.22 9.07
C VAL A 374 3.11 -4.24 10.16
N LEU A 375 4.37 -3.80 10.13
CA LEU A 375 4.91 -2.93 11.17
C LEU A 375 4.19 -1.57 11.21
N SER A 376 3.86 -1.00 10.04
CA SER A 376 3.14 0.27 9.95
C SER A 376 1.68 0.14 10.41
N THR A 377 0.98 -0.93 10.02
CA THR A 377 -0.40 -1.14 10.48
C THR A 377 -0.47 -1.49 11.96
N LEU A 378 0.50 -2.21 12.52
CA LEU A 378 0.62 -2.42 13.97
C LEU A 378 0.93 -1.12 14.71
N ARG A 379 1.75 -0.23 14.14
CA ARG A 379 2.09 1.07 14.74
C ARG A 379 0.89 2.01 14.82
N TYR A 380 0.13 2.13 13.74
CA TYR A 380 -0.91 3.16 13.61
C TYR A 380 -2.34 2.63 13.82
N PHE A 381 -2.57 1.34 13.58
CA PHE A 381 -3.91 0.73 13.55
C PHE A 381 -4.00 -0.52 14.45
N ARG A 382 -3.19 -0.59 15.51
CA ARG A 382 -3.19 -1.73 16.46
C ARG A 382 -4.59 -2.06 16.98
N ASN A 383 -5.41 -1.04 17.19
CA ASN A 383 -6.78 -1.19 17.69
C ASN A 383 -7.64 -2.08 16.78
N GLU A 384 -7.44 -2.06 15.45
CA GLU A 384 -8.16 -2.96 14.55
C GLU A 384 -7.75 -4.41 14.75
N TYR A 385 -6.46 -4.69 15.00
CA TYR A 385 -6.02 -6.05 15.34
C TYR A 385 -6.67 -6.53 16.64
N ILE A 386 -6.76 -5.65 17.64
CA ILE A 386 -7.38 -5.96 18.93
C ILE A 386 -8.88 -6.21 18.75
N GLU A 387 -9.59 -5.39 17.98
CA GLU A 387 -11.01 -5.56 17.64
C GLU A 387 -11.26 -6.92 16.97
N HIS A 388 -10.39 -7.34 16.04
CA HIS A 388 -10.51 -8.65 15.38
C HIS A 388 -10.27 -9.81 16.36
N ILE A 389 -9.40 -9.63 17.36
CA ILE A 389 -9.02 -10.67 18.32
C ILE A 389 -10.05 -10.80 19.45
N ILE A 390 -10.41 -9.69 20.09
CA ILE A 390 -11.24 -9.64 21.29
C ILE A 390 -12.72 -9.60 20.92
N ASP A 391 -13.11 -8.59 20.12
CA ASP A 391 -14.52 -8.34 19.82
C ASP A 391 -15.04 -9.23 18.70
N LYS A 392 -14.13 -9.91 17.98
CA LYS A 392 -14.43 -10.68 16.76
C LYS A 392 -15.22 -9.84 15.76
N LYS A 393 -14.87 -8.57 15.63
CA LYS A 393 -15.49 -7.61 14.71
C LYS A 393 -14.48 -7.01 13.76
N CYS A 394 -14.98 -6.55 12.62
CA CYS A 394 -14.21 -5.80 11.65
C CYS A 394 -15.02 -4.57 11.29
N THR A 395 -14.79 -3.42 11.93
CA THR A 395 -15.55 -2.18 11.68
C THR A 395 -15.65 -1.80 10.20
N ALA A 396 -14.59 -2.03 9.42
CA ALA A 396 -14.56 -1.83 7.98
C ALA A 396 -15.59 -2.73 7.24
N GLY A 397 -15.81 -3.95 7.73
CA GLY A 397 -16.77 -4.91 7.19
C GLY A 397 -16.19 -5.78 6.07
N VAL A 398 -14.87 -5.96 6.01
CA VAL A 398 -14.21 -6.70 4.92
C VAL A 398 -13.95 -8.16 5.29
N CYS A 399 -13.55 -8.43 6.54
CA CYS A 399 -13.22 -9.75 7.07
C CYS A 399 -14.48 -10.60 7.34
N ARG A 400 -15.04 -11.21 6.30
CA ARG A 400 -16.35 -11.92 6.34
C ARG A 400 -16.44 -13.07 7.34
N GLN A 401 -15.33 -13.65 7.76
CA GLN A 401 -15.33 -14.77 8.71
C GLN A 401 -15.57 -14.34 10.16
N LEU A 402 -15.54 -13.03 10.45
CA LEU A 402 -15.76 -12.50 11.79
C LEU A 402 -17.23 -12.27 12.12
N TYR A 403 -18.11 -12.21 11.13
CA TYR A 403 -19.51 -11.85 11.34
C TYR A 403 -20.44 -12.59 10.36
N ILE A 404 -21.71 -12.76 10.73
CA ILE A 404 -22.71 -13.40 9.86
C ILE A 404 -23.17 -12.43 8.77
N SER A 405 -23.39 -11.16 9.13
CA SER A 405 -23.82 -10.11 8.21
C SER A 405 -23.18 -8.76 8.50
N PRO A 406 -22.91 -7.91 7.48
CA PRO A 406 -22.33 -6.58 7.70
C PRO A 406 -23.17 -5.69 8.62
N CYS A 407 -24.50 -5.85 8.58
CA CYS A 407 -25.42 -5.10 9.44
C CYS A 407 -25.34 -5.51 10.92
N GLN A 408 -25.08 -6.78 11.23
CA GLN A 408 -24.79 -7.23 12.60
C GLN A 408 -23.43 -6.68 13.07
N ASN A 409 -22.40 -6.81 12.24
CA ASN A 409 -21.06 -6.32 12.54
C ASN A 409 -21.04 -4.81 12.85
N ALA A 410 -21.82 -4.03 12.10
CA ALA A 410 -21.99 -2.61 12.33
C ALA A 410 -22.88 -2.25 13.53
N CYS A 411 -23.57 -3.22 14.14
CA CYS A 411 -24.47 -2.97 15.26
C CYS A 411 -23.67 -2.97 16.58
N PRO A 412 -23.68 -1.86 17.36
CA PRO A 412 -23.04 -1.82 18.67
C PRO A 412 -23.61 -2.85 19.65
N ALA A 413 -24.92 -3.12 19.56
CA ALA A 413 -25.61 -4.13 20.34
C ALA A 413 -25.48 -5.55 19.76
N ASP A 414 -24.71 -5.75 18.70
CA ASP A 414 -24.52 -7.04 18.01
C ASP A 414 -25.81 -7.75 17.58
N THR A 415 -26.90 -7.01 17.37
CA THR A 415 -28.17 -7.60 16.99
C THR A 415 -28.07 -8.21 15.59
N ASN A 416 -28.43 -9.48 15.47
CA ASN A 416 -28.45 -10.21 14.21
C ASN A 416 -29.61 -9.75 13.31
N ALA A 417 -29.37 -8.63 12.61
CA ALA A 417 -30.37 -8.03 11.74
C ALA A 417 -30.82 -8.94 10.60
N ALA A 418 -29.91 -9.74 10.04
CA ALA A 418 -30.25 -10.67 8.98
C ALA A 418 -31.31 -11.69 9.43
N ALA A 419 -31.17 -12.26 10.64
CA ALA A 419 -32.10 -13.27 11.14
C ALA A 419 -33.49 -12.68 11.43
N TYR A 420 -33.59 -11.59 12.21
CA TYR A 420 -34.91 -11.06 12.54
C TYR A 420 -35.64 -10.49 11.32
N ILE A 421 -34.93 -9.96 10.32
CA ILE A 421 -35.56 -9.52 9.06
C ILE A 421 -36.14 -10.72 8.31
N ALA A 422 -35.42 -11.85 8.25
CA ALA A 422 -35.92 -13.07 7.64
C ALA A 422 -37.16 -13.61 8.37
N TYR A 423 -37.17 -13.58 9.71
CA TYR A 423 -38.34 -13.96 10.50
C TYR A 423 -39.54 -13.03 10.25
N ILE A 424 -39.34 -11.71 10.20
CA ILE A 424 -40.40 -10.75 9.84
C ILE A 424 -40.96 -11.06 8.45
N SER A 425 -40.10 -11.30 7.45
CA SER A 425 -40.57 -11.61 6.09
C SER A 425 -41.38 -12.91 6.01
N ALA A 426 -41.15 -13.84 6.93
CA ALA A 426 -41.89 -15.10 7.04
C ALA A 426 -43.15 -15.00 7.93
N GLY A 427 -43.48 -13.82 8.44
CA GLY A 427 -44.59 -13.62 9.38
C GLY A 427 -44.34 -14.18 10.79
N ARG A 428 -43.10 -14.56 11.11
CA ARG A 428 -42.69 -15.16 12.39
C ARG A 428 -42.25 -14.09 13.38
N PHE A 429 -43.19 -13.26 13.84
CA PHE A 429 -42.84 -12.08 14.67
C PHE A 429 -42.29 -12.43 16.05
N GLU A 430 -42.76 -13.53 16.67
CA GLU A 430 -42.24 -13.98 17.97
C GLU A 430 -40.76 -14.37 17.87
N ASP A 431 -40.38 -15.13 16.85
CA ASP A 431 -38.99 -15.48 16.58
C ASP A 431 -38.12 -14.24 16.30
N ALA A 432 -38.66 -13.26 15.54
CA ALA A 432 -37.98 -12.00 15.30
C ALA A 432 -37.73 -11.20 16.60
N MET A 433 -38.73 -11.13 17.48
CA MET A 433 -38.62 -10.45 18.76
C MET A 433 -37.61 -11.14 19.67
N MET A 434 -37.66 -12.48 19.75
CA MET A 434 -36.71 -13.29 20.51
C MET A 434 -35.27 -13.10 20.04
N GLU A 435 -35.04 -13.07 18.73
CA GLU A 435 -33.71 -12.81 18.16
C GLU A 435 -33.19 -11.42 18.55
N ILE A 436 -34.04 -10.40 18.60
CA ILE A 436 -33.63 -9.05 19.02
C ILE A 436 -33.34 -9.02 20.52
N LEU A 437 -34.22 -9.63 21.33
CA LEU A 437 -34.09 -9.69 22.80
C LEU A 437 -32.83 -10.45 23.26
N ASN A 438 -32.24 -11.29 22.39
CA ASN A 438 -30.99 -11.96 22.71
C ASN A 438 -29.85 -10.99 23.04
N THR A 439 -29.78 -9.83 22.37
CA THR A 439 -28.70 -8.86 22.55
C THR A 439 -29.18 -7.44 22.89
N ASN A 440 -30.48 -7.16 22.78
CA ASN A 440 -31.04 -5.85 23.05
C ASN A 440 -32.35 -5.95 23.86
N PRO A 441 -32.34 -5.63 25.17
CA PRO A 441 -33.54 -5.68 26.01
C PRO A 441 -34.58 -4.60 25.69
N PHE A 442 -34.22 -3.56 24.91
CA PHE A 442 -35.11 -2.45 24.60
C PHE A 442 -35.33 -2.28 23.10
N PRO A 443 -35.93 -3.26 22.40
CA PRO A 443 -36.15 -3.20 20.96
C PRO A 443 -36.97 -1.98 20.51
N SER A 444 -38.05 -1.68 21.21
CA SER A 444 -38.95 -0.56 20.89
C SER A 444 -38.29 0.81 21.09
N VAL A 445 -37.52 0.99 22.17
CA VAL A 445 -36.75 2.23 22.42
C VAL A 445 -35.64 2.37 21.40
N CYS A 446 -34.84 1.32 21.20
CA CYS A 446 -33.76 1.30 20.20
C CYS A 446 -34.28 1.62 18.79
N GLY A 447 -35.46 1.11 18.42
CA GLY A 447 -36.12 1.43 17.15
C GLY A 447 -36.47 2.91 16.95
N ARG A 448 -36.49 3.72 18.02
CA ARG A 448 -36.76 5.17 17.97
C ARG A 448 -35.48 6.02 18.04
N VAL A 449 -34.55 5.65 18.92
CA VAL A 449 -33.36 6.50 19.22
C VAL A 449 -32.09 6.10 18.46
N CYS A 450 -32.07 4.92 17.81
CA CYS A 450 -30.87 4.44 17.12
C CYS A 450 -30.55 5.27 15.86
N ASP A 451 -29.27 5.59 15.71
CA ASP A 451 -28.58 6.21 14.58
C ASP A 451 -28.28 5.24 13.42
N HIS A 452 -28.75 3.99 13.52
CA HIS A 452 -28.85 2.99 12.46
C HIS A 452 -27.54 2.71 11.66
N PRO A 453 -26.38 2.47 12.30
CA PRO A 453 -25.12 2.16 11.60
C PRO A 453 -25.21 0.91 10.73
N CYS A 454 -26.06 -0.04 11.12
CA CYS A 454 -26.39 -1.23 10.34
C CYS A 454 -26.94 -0.95 8.93
N GLN A 455 -27.61 0.18 8.73
CA GLN A 455 -28.13 0.59 7.42
C GLN A 455 -27.04 1.19 6.54
N LEU A 456 -26.06 1.89 7.12
CA LEU A 456 -24.91 2.44 6.39
C LEU A 456 -24.08 1.33 5.74
N LYS A 457 -23.88 0.22 6.47
CA LYS A 457 -23.15 -0.97 5.99
C LYS A 457 -24.03 -1.97 5.23
N CYS A 458 -25.29 -1.63 4.93
CA CYS A 458 -26.18 -2.53 4.21
C CYS A 458 -25.71 -2.71 2.75
N ARG A 459 -25.46 -3.95 2.33
CA ARG A 459 -25.05 -4.26 0.94
C ARG A 459 -26.05 -3.80 -0.11
N ARG A 460 -27.34 -3.68 0.25
CA ARG A 460 -28.40 -3.24 -0.68
C ARG A 460 -28.20 -1.79 -1.17
N ASN A 461 -27.50 -0.94 -0.41
CA ASN A 461 -27.08 0.41 -0.84
C ASN A 461 -26.22 0.41 -2.11
N GLN A 462 -25.63 -0.73 -2.49
CA GLN A 462 -24.85 -0.86 -3.72
C GLN A 462 -25.73 -1.08 -4.95
N ILE A 463 -27.04 -1.28 -4.77
CA ILE A 463 -28.01 -1.54 -5.83
C ILE A 463 -29.05 -0.42 -5.86
N ASP A 464 -29.73 -0.19 -4.74
CA ASP A 464 -30.71 0.89 -4.55
C ASP A 464 -30.56 1.48 -3.13
N ASP A 465 -31.42 1.10 -2.19
CA ASP A 465 -31.52 1.70 -0.86
C ASP A 465 -31.29 0.66 0.26
N ALA A 466 -30.82 1.14 1.41
CA ALA A 466 -30.67 0.31 2.60
C ALA A 466 -32.01 -0.30 3.01
N VAL A 467 -31.96 -1.53 3.50
CA VAL A 467 -33.12 -2.12 4.19
C VAL A 467 -33.49 -1.23 5.39
N ALA A 468 -34.78 -1.04 5.64
CA ALA A 468 -35.30 -0.26 6.76
C ALA A 468 -35.14 -0.96 8.13
N ILE A 469 -33.95 -1.50 8.42
CA ILE A 469 -33.57 -2.29 9.60
C ILE A 469 -34.10 -1.68 10.91
N ARG A 470 -33.89 -0.37 11.14
CA ARG A 470 -34.39 0.30 12.35
C ARG A 470 -35.92 0.29 12.44
N SER A 471 -36.60 0.57 11.33
CA SER A 471 -38.06 0.59 11.26
C SER A 471 -38.65 -0.80 11.48
N LEU A 472 -38.01 -1.84 10.95
CA LEU A 472 -38.41 -3.24 11.17
C LEU A 472 -38.26 -3.65 12.63
N LYS A 473 -37.15 -3.26 13.28
CA LYS A 473 -36.97 -3.46 14.74
C LYS A 473 -38.06 -2.75 15.54
N ARG A 474 -38.38 -1.50 15.19
CA ARG A 474 -39.46 -0.74 15.81
C ARG A 474 -40.81 -1.42 15.63
N PHE A 475 -41.13 -1.86 14.42
CA PHE A 475 -42.38 -2.55 14.11
C PHE A 475 -42.59 -3.76 15.01
N VAL A 476 -41.59 -4.66 15.12
CA VAL A 476 -41.70 -5.85 15.99
C VAL A 476 -41.82 -5.46 17.47
N GLY A 477 -41.01 -4.51 17.93
CA GLY A 477 -41.09 -4.04 19.32
C GLY A 477 -42.44 -3.42 19.67
N ASP A 478 -43.02 -2.62 18.77
CA ASP A 478 -44.32 -1.99 18.96
C ASP A 478 -45.47 -3.00 18.85
N TYR A 479 -45.35 -4.01 17.97
CA TYR A 479 -46.34 -5.09 17.83
C TYR A 479 -46.57 -5.81 19.16
N PHE A 480 -45.52 -6.20 19.88
CA PHE A 480 -45.68 -6.91 21.16
C PHE A 480 -46.07 -6.00 22.32
N LEU A 481 -45.64 -4.73 22.33
CA LEU A 481 -46.06 -3.76 23.35
C LEU A 481 -47.55 -3.42 23.25
N LEU A 482 -48.09 -3.29 22.03
CA LEU A 482 -49.50 -2.95 21.82
C LEU A 482 -50.45 -4.11 22.12
N ASN A 483 -49.99 -5.35 21.97
CA ASN A 483 -50.79 -6.55 22.24
C ASN A 483 -50.60 -7.10 23.67
N ASP A 484 -49.71 -6.53 24.48
CA ASP A 484 -49.35 -7.01 25.83
C ASP A 484 -48.89 -8.49 25.88
N GLU A 485 -48.19 -8.92 24.82
CA GLU A 485 -47.79 -10.32 24.60
C GLU A 485 -46.26 -10.51 24.57
N LEU A 486 -45.51 -9.81 25.43
CA LEU A 486 -44.04 -9.93 25.42
C LEU A 486 -43.58 -11.40 25.59
N PRO A 487 -42.74 -11.93 24.68
CA PRO A 487 -42.33 -13.32 24.75
C PRO A 487 -41.48 -13.58 25.99
N LYS A 488 -41.64 -14.77 26.58
CA LYS A 488 -40.87 -15.18 27.75
C LYS A 488 -39.42 -15.47 27.34
N VAL A 489 -38.52 -14.59 27.76
CA VAL A 489 -37.09 -14.78 27.52
C VAL A 489 -36.54 -15.90 28.42
N PRO A 490 -35.81 -16.89 27.86
CA PRO A 490 -35.16 -17.93 28.64
C PRO A 490 -34.16 -17.38 29.66
N VAL A 491 -34.21 -17.95 30.85
CA VAL A 491 -33.27 -17.71 31.96
C VAL A 491 -32.55 -19.01 32.28
N ALA A 492 -31.28 -18.94 32.68
CA ALA A 492 -30.50 -20.11 33.05
C ALA A 492 -31.19 -20.93 34.16
N ASP A 493 -31.31 -22.24 33.96
CA ASP A 493 -31.92 -23.15 34.93
C ASP A 493 -31.18 -23.16 36.28
N LYS A 494 -29.85 -22.99 36.23
CA LYS A 494 -29.00 -22.97 37.41
C LYS A 494 -28.98 -21.56 38.01
N LYS A 495 -29.63 -21.40 39.16
CA LYS A 495 -29.49 -20.18 39.98
C LYS A 495 -28.12 -20.12 40.64
N LEU A 496 -27.44 -19.00 40.47
CA LEU A 496 -26.17 -18.72 41.13
C LEU A 496 -26.43 -18.14 42.52
N SER A 497 -25.56 -18.45 43.50
CA SER A 497 -25.76 -18.07 44.89
C SER A 497 -25.43 -16.60 45.17
N GLN A 498 -24.61 -15.98 44.32
CA GLN A 498 -24.23 -14.58 44.42
C GLN A 498 -25.43 -13.66 44.16
N LYS A 499 -25.54 -12.61 44.99
CA LYS A 499 -26.51 -11.52 44.81
C LYS A 499 -25.79 -10.29 44.26
N ILE A 500 -26.38 -9.65 43.26
CA ILE A 500 -25.81 -8.49 42.60
C ILE A 500 -26.73 -7.28 42.83
N GLY A 501 -26.19 -6.23 43.43
CA GLY A 501 -26.86 -4.92 43.49
C GLY A 501 -26.41 -4.04 42.34
N ILE A 502 -27.35 -3.48 41.59
CA ILE A 502 -27.08 -2.50 40.52
C ILE A 502 -27.60 -1.16 41.00
N ILE A 503 -26.75 -0.13 40.98
CA ILE A 503 -27.12 1.24 41.36
C ILE A 503 -27.42 2.02 40.07
N GLY A 504 -28.65 2.50 39.95
CA GLY A 504 -29.18 3.19 38.77
C GLY A 504 -30.06 2.28 37.89
N GLY A 505 -31.29 2.73 37.66
CA GLY A 505 -32.33 2.12 36.84
C GLY A 505 -32.45 2.70 35.43
N GLY A 506 -31.41 3.36 34.92
CA GLY A 506 -31.34 3.78 33.52
C GLY A 506 -31.05 2.62 32.55
N PRO A 507 -30.95 2.87 31.23
CA PRO A 507 -30.82 1.83 30.21
C PRO A 507 -29.62 0.89 30.41
N ALA A 508 -28.49 1.41 30.88
CA ALA A 508 -27.30 0.60 31.16
C ALA A 508 -27.50 -0.32 32.38
N GLY A 509 -28.10 0.19 33.46
CA GLY A 509 -28.36 -0.57 34.67
C GLY A 509 -29.41 -1.65 34.45
N LEU A 510 -30.51 -1.32 33.78
CA LEU A 510 -31.54 -2.28 33.42
C LEU A 510 -31.04 -3.30 32.39
N GLY A 511 -30.20 -2.89 31.44
CA GLY A 511 -29.55 -3.81 30.49
C GLY A 511 -28.64 -4.81 31.20
N ALA A 512 -27.80 -4.34 32.13
CA ALA A 512 -26.98 -5.22 32.96
C ALA A 512 -27.85 -6.16 33.81
N ALA A 513 -28.92 -5.66 34.41
CA ALA A 513 -29.87 -6.49 35.17
C ALA A 513 -30.47 -7.60 34.32
N TYR A 514 -30.93 -7.25 33.12
CA TYR A 514 -31.51 -8.20 32.16
C TYR A 514 -30.56 -9.35 31.84
N PHE A 515 -29.30 -9.07 31.48
CA PHE A 515 -28.34 -10.13 31.15
C PHE A 515 -27.90 -10.93 32.38
N LEU A 516 -27.70 -10.30 33.53
CA LEU A 516 -27.31 -10.99 34.76
C LEU A 516 -28.42 -11.93 35.27
N VAL A 517 -29.68 -11.51 35.19
CA VAL A 517 -30.82 -12.39 35.51
C VAL A 517 -30.83 -13.59 34.56
N ARG A 518 -30.62 -13.39 33.25
CA ARG A 518 -30.53 -14.49 32.27
C ARG A 518 -29.40 -15.47 32.55
N LEU A 519 -28.29 -15.01 33.12
CA LEU A 519 -27.18 -15.86 33.57
C LEU A 519 -27.46 -16.61 34.89
N GLY A 520 -28.61 -16.35 35.54
CA GLY A 520 -29.05 -17.04 36.75
C GLY A 520 -28.72 -16.32 38.06
N TYR A 521 -28.25 -15.07 38.01
CA TYR A 521 -27.99 -14.27 39.21
C TYR A 521 -29.27 -13.70 39.82
N GLN A 522 -29.28 -13.52 41.14
CA GLN A 522 -30.28 -12.70 41.82
C GLN A 522 -29.84 -11.24 41.76
N VAL A 523 -30.63 -10.40 41.09
CA VAL A 523 -30.30 -8.99 40.87
C VAL A 523 -31.32 -8.11 41.58
N THR A 524 -30.84 -7.09 42.29
CA THR A 524 -31.65 -6.00 42.83
C THR A 524 -31.17 -4.69 42.21
N VAL A 525 -32.09 -3.95 41.59
CA VAL A 525 -31.81 -2.61 41.04
C VAL A 525 -32.24 -1.57 42.08
N PHE A 526 -31.32 -0.68 42.43
CA PHE A 526 -31.56 0.44 43.33
C PHE A 526 -31.67 1.71 42.49
N GLU A 527 -32.82 2.37 42.54
CA GLU A 527 -33.10 3.62 41.84
C GLU A 527 -33.57 4.67 42.86
N ALA A 528 -33.08 5.89 42.71
CA ALA A 528 -33.46 7.01 43.55
C ALA A 528 -34.82 7.61 43.14
N HIS A 529 -35.18 7.48 41.86
CA HIS A 529 -36.46 7.91 41.31
C HIS A 529 -37.58 6.88 41.52
N GLU A 530 -38.83 7.35 41.50
CA GLU A 530 -40.01 6.48 41.64
C GLU A 530 -40.27 5.58 40.42
N VAL A 531 -39.66 5.91 39.27
CA VAL A 531 -39.83 5.19 38.01
C VAL A 531 -38.46 4.91 37.41
N VAL A 532 -38.26 3.68 36.91
CA VAL A 532 -37.06 3.27 36.18
C VAL A 532 -37.12 3.73 34.72
N GLY A 533 -35.97 4.02 34.12
CA GLY A 533 -35.87 4.42 32.70
C GLY A 533 -35.25 5.79 32.51
#